data_AF-A0A1F6W411-F1
#
_entry.id   AF-A0A1F6W411-F1
#
_cell.length_a   1.000
_cell.length_b   1.000
_cell.length_c   1.000
_cell.angle_alpha   90.00
_cell.angle_beta   90.00
_cell.angle_gamma   90.00
#
_symmetry.space_group_name_H-M   'P 1'
#
loop_
_entity.id
_entity.type
_entity.pdbx_description
1 polymer ?
#
loop_
_entity_poly.entity_id
_entity_poly.type
_entity_poly.pdbx_seq_one_letter_code
_entity_poly.pdbx_strand_id
1 'polypeptide(L)'
;MEIKAIKTRIFRENEDLTSFILKYIKKLSENSILVVTSKIISLSEGRTVPFQNKKQKIALIKKESDFAIKTKLVWLTIKDGMVMASAGIDESNAYGKLILLPQNSFHSAELIRRNLKKIFKIKNLGVLITDSRIFPLRAGVVGVALGYAGFKGLRNYVGKKDIFGRVLKMTRTDIADSLATTTVLCMGEGKEQQPLALIANAPVEFIEKSNKKELKINPKEDLYLPLFGSILKKWKR
;
A
#
# COMPACT_ATOMS: atom_id res chain seq x y z
N MET A 1 18.89 8.99 -2.20
CA MET A 1 17.86 7.97 -2.38
C MET A 1 17.74 7.68 -3.86
N GLU A 2 17.78 6.41 -4.23
CA GLU A 2 17.70 5.96 -5.63
C GLU A 2 16.54 4.97 -5.76
N ILE A 3 15.70 5.14 -6.77
CA ILE A 3 14.56 4.26 -7.04
C ILE A 3 14.79 3.60 -8.40
N LYS A 4 14.74 2.28 -8.44
CA LYS A 4 14.85 1.50 -9.67
C LYS A 4 13.62 0.62 -9.83
N ALA A 5 12.72 1.01 -10.73
CA ALA A 5 11.60 0.18 -11.16
C ALA A 5 12.11 -0.96 -12.06
N ILE A 6 11.47 -2.12 -11.97
CA ILE A 6 11.99 -3.38 -12.52
C ILE A 6 10.96 -3.96 -13.46
N LYS A 7 11.30 -3.95 -14.76
CA LYS A 7 10.47 -4.56 -15.79
C LYS A 7 10.47 -6.08 -15.64
N THR A 8 9.29 -6.68 -15.61
CA THR A 8 9.09 -8.12 -15.50
C THR A 8 8.27 -8.65 -16.67
N ARG A 9 8.13 -9.98 -16.74
CA ARG A 9 6.99 -10.55 -17.49
C ARG A 9 5.69 -10.33 -16.71
N ILE A 10 4.56 -10.63 -17.35
CA ILE A 10 3.25 -10.68 -16.67
C ILE A 10 3.30 -11.78 -15.59
N PHE A 11 2.93 -11.41 -14.36
CA PHE A 11 2.76 -12.33 -13.25
C PHE A 11 1.49 -13.17 -13.47
N ARG A 12 1.57 -14.49 -13.25
CA ARG A 12 0.42 -15.38 -13.44
C ARG A 12 -0.34 -15.57 -12.14
N GLU A 13 -1.65 -15.70 -12.22
CA GLU A 13 -2.49 -15.99 -11.06
C GLU A 13 -2.06 -17.32 -10.41
N ASN A 14 -2.05 -17.35 -9.07
CA ASN A 14 -1.57 -18.45 -8.24
C ASN A 14 -0.09 -18.83 -8.44
N GLU A 15 0.70 -17.99 -9.11
CA GLU A 15 2.15 -18.17 -9.19
C GLU A 15 2.81 -17.90 -7.82
N ASP A 16 3.92 -18.59 -7.53
CA ASP A 16 4.72 -18.32 -6.34
C ASP A 16 5.43 -16.96 -6.44
N LEU A 17 5.00 -16.02 -5.59
CA LEU A 17 5.53 -14.67 -5.56
C LEU A 17 7.03 -14.63 -5.21
N THR A 18 7.50 -15.50 -4.33
CA THR A 18 8.91 -15.49 -3.89
C THR A 18 9.83 -15.85 -5.05
N SER A 19 9.54 -16.94 -5.74
CA SER A 19 10.28 -17.39 -6.93
C SER A 19 10.25 -16.35 -8.04
N PHE A 20 9.09 -15.69 -8.25
CA PHE A 20 8.99 -14.59 -9.21
C PHE A 20 9.89 -13.42 -8.84
N ILE A 21 9.90 -12.97 -7.58
CA ILE A 21 10.80 -11.91 -7.12
C ILE A 21 12.27 -12.31 -7.34
N LEU A 22 12.67 -13.51 -6.94
CA LEU A 22 14.05 -14.01 -7.10
C LEU A 22 14.47 -14.18 -8.56
N LYS A 23 13.51 -14.30 -9.49
CA LYS A 23 13.80 -14.28 -10.92
C LYS A 23 14.35 -12.93 -11.37
N TYR A 24 13.84 -11.82 -10.84
CA TYR A 24 14.16 -10.46 -11.28
C TYR A 24 15.11 -9.72 -10.33
N ILE A 25 15.11 -10.07 -9.06
CA ILE A 25 16.00 -9.54 -8.03
C ILE A 25 17.09 -10.57 -7.76
N LYS A 26 18.29 -10.35 -8.31
CA LYS A 26 19.44 -11.27 -8.11
C LYS A 26 20.32 -10.88 -6.94
N LYS A 27 20.24 -9.64 -6.48
CA LYS A 27 20.99 -9.11 -5.35
C LYS A 27 20.11 -8.09 -4.61
N LEU A 28 20.17 -8.13 -3.29
CA LEU A 28 19.64 -7.08 -2.42
C LEU A 28 20.78 -6.57 -1.55
N SER A 29 20.98 -5.26 -1.57
CA SER A 29 21.94 -4.61 -0.68
C SER A 29 21.34 -4.43 0.71
N GLU A 30 22.21 -4.39 1.72
CA GLU A 30 21.83 -3.99 3.08
C GLU A 30 21.15 -2.61 3.06
N ASN A 31 20.18 -2.40 3.94
CA ASN A 31 19.43 -1.13 4.04
C ASN A 31 18.69 -0.73 2.75
N SER A 32 18.25 -1.71 1.96
CA SER A 32 17.37 -1.49 0.80
C SER A 32 15.89 -1.72 1.16
N ILE A 33 15.00 -1.18 0.33
CA ILE A 33 13.56 -1.44 0.41
C ILE A 33 13.11 -2.06 -0.91
N LEU A 34 12.54 -3.27 -0.84
CA LEU A 34 11.82 -3.88 -1.95
C LEU A 34 10.39 -3.35 -1.96
N VAL A 35 9.96 -2.82 -3.10
CA VAL A 35 8.59 -2.38 -3.32
C VAL A 35 7.88 -3.37 -4.24
N VAL A 36 6.66 -3.75 -3.88
CA VAL A 36 5.84 -4.74 -4.59
C VAL A 36 4.43 -4.19 -4.74
N THR A 37 3.87 -4.17 -5.95
CA THR A 37 2.47 -3.77 -6.12
C THR A 37 1.50 -4.74 -5.43
N SER A 38 0.40 -4.22 -4.93
CA SER A 38 -0.74 -4.96 -4.39
C SER A 38 -1.22 -6.05 -5.36
N LYS A 39 -1.27 -5.73 -6.66
CA LYS A 39 -1.84 -6.57 -7.71
C LYS A 39 -1.19 -7.95 -7.80
N ILE A 40 0.15 -8.03 -7.86
CA ILE A 40 0.82 -9.33 -7.97
C ILE A 40 0.78 -10.13 -6.66
N ILE A 41 0.60 -9.45 -5.53
CA ILE A 41 0.35 -10.11 -4.24
C ILE A 41 -1.05 -10.70 -4.22
N SER A 42 -2.07 -9.93 -4.61
CA SER A 42 -3.45 -10.41 -4.76
C SER A 42 -3.53 -11.61 -5.69
N LEU A 43 -2.84 -11.58 -6.83
CA LEU A 43 -2.80 -12.70 -7.77
C LEU A 43 -2.14 -13.95 -7.17
N SER A 44 -1.08 -13.78 -6.36
CA SER A 44 -0.42 -14.90 -5.69
C SER A 44 -1.28 -15.48 -4.56
N GLU A 45 -2.04 -14.64 -3.87
CA GLU A 45 -2.96 -15.03 -2.80
C GLU A 45 -4.32 -15.56 -3.32
N GLY A 46 -4.51 -15.65 -4.65
CA GLY A 46 -5.79 -16.08 -5.24
C GLY A 46 -6.95 -15.12 -4.96
N ARG A 47 -6.66 -13.83 -4.74
CA ARG A 47 -7.62 -12.76 -4.44
C ARG A 47 -8.34 -12.27 -5.70
N THR A 48 -8.85 -13.20 -6.50
CA THR A 48 -9.53 -12.96 -7.77
C THR A 48 -10.93 -13.55 -7.75
N VAL A 49 -11.86 -12.89 -8.44
CA VAL A 49 -13.24 -13.37 -8.57
C VAL A 49 -13.72 -13.15 -10.01
N PRO A 50 -14.34 -14.14 -10.68
CA PRO A 50 -14.95 -13.91 -12.00
C PRO A 50 -15.99 -12.80 -11.93
N PHE A 51 -15.92 -11.85 -12.87
CA PHE A 51 -16.90 -10.77 -12.94
C PHE A 51 -18.18 -11.27 -13.61
N GLN A 52 -19.27 -11.34 -12.85
CA GLN A 52 -20.58 -11.78 -13.36
C GLN A 52 -21.49 -10.60 -13.66
N ASN A 53 -21.64 -9.68 -12.70
CA ASN A 53 -22.51 -8.52 -12.84
C ASN A 53 -22.22 -7.43 -11.78
N LYS A 54 -22.83 -6.26 -11.97
CA LYS A 54 -22.71 -5.11 -11.04
C LYS A 54 -23.21 -5.43 -9.62
N LYS A 55 -24.23 -6.29 -9.47
CA LYS A 55 -24.79 -6.64 -8.14
C LYS A 55 -23.77 -7.42 -7.32
N GLN A 56 -23.10 -8.39 -7.93
CA GLN A 56 -21.99 -9.14 -7.32
C GLN A 56 -20.85 -8.21 -6.91
N LYS A 57 -20.42 -7.30 -7.80
CA LYS A 57 -19.36 -6.31 -7.47
C LYS A 57 -19.73 -5.47 -6.26
N ILE A 58 -20.97 -4.95 -6.20
CA ILE A 58 -21.43 -4.14 -5.06
C ILE A 58 -21.43 -4.95 -3.76
N ALA A 59 -21.82 -6.22 -3.81
CA ALA A 59 -21.78 -7.10 -2.64
C ALA A 59 -20.33 -7.31 -2.16
N LEU A 60 -19.38 -7.52 -3.07
CA LEU A 60 -17.96 -7.62 -2.75
C LEU A 60 -17.41 -6.33 -2.15
N ILE A 61 -17.71 -5.15 -2.74
CA ILE A 61 -17.30 -3.85 -2.20
C ILE A 61 -17.73 -3.70 -0.74
N LYS A 62 -19.00 -4.02 -0.44
CA LYS A 62 -19.54 -3.94 0.92
C LYS A 62 -18.93 -4.98 1.86
N LYS A 63 -18.65 -6.20 1.38
CA LYS A 63 -18.02 -7.26 2.17
C LYS A 63 -16.57 -6.94 2.52
N GLU A 64 -15.86 -6.29 1.61
CA GLU A 64 -14.42 -5.98 1.73
C GLU A 64 -14.13 -4.67 2.47
N SER A 65 -15.16 -3.91 2.87
CA SER A 65 -15.01 -2.59 3.50
C SER A 65 -15.74 -2.51 4.84
N ASP A 66 -15.14 -1.77 5.77
CA ASP A 66 -15.74 -1.42 7.06
C ASP A 66 -16.88 -0.38 6.88
N PHE A 67 -16.79 0.39 5.79
CA PHE A 67 -17.80 1.37 5.42
C PHE A 67 -17.86 1.52 3.90
N ALA A 68 -19.07 1.69 3.36
CA ALA A 68 -19.29 1.97 1.94
C ALA A 68 -20.44 2.95 1.72
N ILE A 69 -20.20 3.99 0.93
CA ILE A 69 -21.23 4.93 0.46
C ILE A 69 -21.14 5.10 -1.05
N LYS A 70 -22.29 5.07 -1.73
CA LYS A 70 -22.36 5.27 -3.17
C LYS A 70 -22.26 6.76 -3.49
N THR A 71 -21.34 7.12 -4.39
CA THR A 71 -21.23 8.46 -4.98
C THR A 71 -21.75 8.43 -6.43
N LYS A 72 -21.72 9.56 -7.14
CA LYS A 72 -22.06 9.61 -8.56
C LYS A 72 -21.08 8.80 -9.43
N LEU A 73 -19.81 8.67 -9.02
CA LEU A 73 -18.76 8.04 -9.81
C LEU A 73 -18.45 6.60 -9.35
N VAL A 74 -18.21 6.42 -8.06
CA VAL A 74 -17.76 5.15 -7.47
C VAL A 74 -18.39 4.91 -6.10
N TRP A 75 -18.11 3.76 -5.48
CA TRP A 75 -18.30 3.61 -4.04
C TRP A 75 -17.12 4.20 -3.30
N LEU A 76 -17.35 5.16 -2.41
CA LEU A 76 -16.34 5.61 -1.47
C LEU A 76 -16.37 4.68 -0.25
N THR A 77 -15.22 4.09 0.06
CA THR A 77 -15.12 3.05 1.09
C THR A 77 -14.02 3.33 2.09
N ILE A 78 -14.18 2.79 3.30
CA ILE A 78 -13.07 2.63 4.26
C ILE A 78 -12.73 1.15 4.32
N LYS A 79 -11.47 0.81 4.05
CA LYS A 79 -10.92 -0.54 4.18
C LYS A 79 -9.56 -0.43 4.85
N ASP A 80 -9.32 -1.26 5.86
CA ASP A 80 -8.06 -1.31 6.60
C ASP A 80 -7.65 0.03 7.23
N GLY A 81 -8.63 0.89 7.55
CA GLY A 81 -8.40 2.22 8.10
C GLY A 81 -8.08 3.29 7.06
N MET A 82 -8.30 3.00 5.77
CA MET A 82 -7.97 3.93 4.70
C MET A 82 -9.14 4.19 3.77
N VAL A 83 -9.28 5.45 3.33
CA VAL A 83 -10.30 5.87 2.37
C VAL A 83 -9.84 5.51 0.96
N MET A 84 -10.71 4.85 0.19
CA MET A 84 -10.42 4.42 -1.18
C MET A 84 -11.69 4.23 -2.01
N ALA A 85 -11.51 4.11 -3.33
CA ALA A 85 -12.59 3.79 -4.25
C ALA A 85 -12.85 2.27 -4.27
N SER A 86 -14.11 1.88 -4.16
CA SER A 86 -14.63 0.53 -4.36
C SER A 86 -13.85 -0.57 -3.61
N ALA A 87 -13.42 -0.30 -2.38
CA ALA A 87 -12.60 -1.20 -1.55
C ALA A 87 -11.28 -1.65 -2.18
N GLY A 88 -10.76 -0.88 -3.15
CA GLY A 88 -9.56 -1.24 -3.92
C GLY A 88 -9.79 -2.38 -4.90
N ILE A 89 -11.05 -2.73 -5.19
CA ILE A 89 -11.38 -3.74 -6.18
C ILE A 89 -11.09 -3.19 -7.57
N ASP A 90 -10.18 -3.86 -8.27
CA ASP A 90 -9.69 -3.46 -9.58
C ASP A 90 -10.25 -4.37 -10.69
N GLU A 91 -10.60 -3.74 -11.81
CA GLU A 91 -11.04 -4.39 -13.06
C GLU A 91 -9.94 -4.34 -14.14
N SER A 92 -8.98 -3.43 -13.99
CA SER A 92 -7.92 -3.20 -14.95
C SER A 92 -6.88 -4.32 -14.91
N ASN A 93 -6.36 -4.70 -16.08
CA ASN A 93 -5.37 -5.77 -16.24
C ASN A 93 -5.81 -7.11 -15.58
N ALA A 94 -7.12 -7.36 -15.52
CA ALA A 94 -7.71 -8.49 -14.80
C ALA A 94 -8.41 -9.54 -15.70
N TYR A 95 -8.33 -9.40 -17.03
CA TYR A 95 -8.85 -10.37 -18.02
C TYR A 95 -10.28 -10.91 -17.71
N GLY A 96 -11.23 -10.02 -17.42
CA GLY A 96 -12.62 -10.39 -17.12
C GLY A 96 -12.89 -10.82 -15.67
N LYS A 97 -11.92 -10.65 -14.77
CA LYS A 97 -12.06 -10.87 -13.33
C LYS A 97 -12.04 -9.55 -12.56
N LEU A 98 -12.44 -9.63 -11.30
CA LEU A 98 -12.20 -8.63 -10.28
C LEU A 98 -10.98 -9.06 -9.46
N ILE A 99 -10.05 -8.15 -9.24
CA ILE A 99 -8.92 -8.35 -8.32
C ILE A 99 -9.25 -7.63 -7.03
N LEU A 100 -9.32 -8.37 -5.93
CA LEU A 100 -9.47 -7.81 -4.59
C LEU A 100 -8.09 -7.46 -4.03
N LEU A 101 -8.00 -6.54 -3.07
CA LEU A 101 -6.75 -6.28 -2.37
C LEU A 101 -6.24 -7.53 -1.60
N PRO A 102 -4.94 -7.56 -1.28
CA PRO A 102 -4.37 -8.63 -0.45
C PRO A 102 -5.14 -8.81 0.84
N GLN A 103 -5.23 -10.03 1.35
CA GLN A 103 -6.01 -10.34 2.55
C GLN A 103 -5.46 -9.62 3.79
N ASN A 104 -4.13 -9.47 3.87
CA ASN A 104 -3.44 -8.73 4.92
C ASN A 104 -2.06 -8.26 4.44
N SER A 105 -1.99 -7.05 3.88
CA SER A 105 -0.74 -6.52 3.31
C SER A 105 0.43 -6.46 4.30
N PHE A 106 0.20 -6.12 5.58
CA PHE A 106 1.29 -6.14 6.57
C PHE A 106 1.86 -7.55 6.80
N HIS A 107 1.00 -8.56 6.80
CA HIS A 107 1.45 -9.95 6.90
C HIS A 107 2.25 -10.38 5.67
N SER A 108 1.74 -10.07 4.46
CA SER A 108 2.42 -10.41 3.21
C SER A 108 3.78 -9.71 3.11
N ALA A 109 3.89 -8.45 3.53
CA ALA A 109 5.16 -7.70 3.57
C ALA A 109 6.18 -8.37 4.52
N GLU A 110 5.76 -8.77 5.72
CA GLU A 110 6.64 -9.46 6.67
C GLU A 110 7.07 -10.85 6.16
N LEU A 111 6.17 -11.58 5.51
CA LEU A 111 6.49 -12.89 4.93
C LEU A 111 7.55 -12.77 3.84
N ILE A 112 7.37 -11.83 2.91
CA ILE A 112 8.35 -11.52 1.85
C ILE A 112 9.67 -11.11 2.49
N ARG A 113 9.65 -10.16 3.43
CA ARG A 113 10.85 -9.66 4.12
C ARG A 113 11.63 -10.79 4.76
N ARG A 114 10.96 -11.64 5.55
CA ARG A 114 11.57 -12.76 6.26
C ARG A 114 12.20 -13.77 5.31
N ASN A 115 11.52 -14.12 4.22
CA ASN A 115 12.03 -15.07 3.23
C ASN A 115 13.26 -14.50 2.52
N LEU A 116 13.20 -13.25 2.06
CA LEU A 116 14.30 -12.62 1.33
C LEU A 116 15.51 -12.32 2.22
N LYS A 117 15.31 -11.89 3.48
CA LYS A 117 16.41 -11.74 4.46
C LYS A 117 17.22 -13.02 4.60
N LYS A 118 16.54 -14.18 4.70
CA LYS A 118 17.19 -15.49 4.81
C LYS A 118 17.96 -15.86 3.53
N ILE A 119 17.35 -15.66 2.36
CA ILE A 119 17.93 -16.03 1.06
C ILE A 119 19.16 -15.16 0.73
N PHE A 120 19.03 -13.84 0.89
CA PHE A 120 20.11 -12.89 0.58
C PHE A 120 21.09 -12.67 1.73
N LYS A 121 20.83 -13.25 2.90
CA LYS A 121 21.66 -13.13 4.12
C LYS A 121 21.91 -11.67 4.55
N ILE A 122 20.85 -10.85 4.50
CA ILE A 122 20.89 -9.44 4.91
C ILE A 122 20.13 -9.20 6.21
N LYS A 123 20.59 -8.22 7.01
CA LYS A 123 20.01 -7.92 8.32
C LYS A 123 18.87 -6.92 8.23
N ASN A 124 19.06 -5.85 7.47
CA ASN A 124 18.14 -4.76 7.25
C ASN A 124 17.59 -4.81 5.82
N LEU A 125 16.33 -5.22 5.74
CA LEU A 125 15.54 -5.18 4.52
C LEU A 125 14.18 -4.55 4.85
N GLY A 126 13.80 -3.55 4.08
CA GLY A 126 12.44 -3.04 4.04
C GLY A 126 11.63 -3.76 2.95
N VAL A 127 10.35 -3.98 3.20
CA VAL A 127 9.38 -4.36 2.17
C VAL A 127 8.21 -3.39 2.24
N LEU A 128 7.80 -2.86 1.10
CA LEU A 128 6.68 -1.93 0.97
C LEU A 128 5.71 -2.46 -0.08
N ILE A 129 4.44 -2.57 0.29
CA ILE A 129 3.36 -2.94 -0.62
C ILE A 129 2.60 -1.69 -0.99
N THR A 130 2.49 -1.43 -2.30
CA THR A 130 1.86 -0.23 -2.81
C THR A 130 0.58 -0.50 -3.58
N ASP A 131 -0.29 0.49 -3.58
CA ASP A 131 -1.48 0.54 -4.41
C ASP A 131 -1.77 1.99 -4.79
N SER A 132 -2.69 2.21 -5.73
CA SER A 132 -2.92 3.54 -6.29
C SER A 132 -4.21 4.15 -5.77
N ARG A 133 -4.19 5.44 -5.46
CA ARG A 133 -5.36 6.18 -4.93
C ARG A 133 -5.46 7.61 -5.43
N ILE A 134 -6.64 8.18 -5.24
CA ILE A 134 -6.97 9.56 -5.57
C ILE A 134 -7.08 10.36 -4.27
N PHE A 135 -6.57 11.58 -4.27
CA PHE A 135 -6.78 12.54 -3.19
C PHE A 135 -7.99 13.45 -3.46
N PRO A 136 -8.70 13.90 -2.41
CA PRO A 136 -9.74 14.91 -2.57
C PRO A 136 -9.23 16.14 -3.32
N LEU A 137 -9.97 16.56 -4.35
CA LEU A 137 -9.72 17.78 -5.13
C LEU A 137 -8.36 17.81 -5.86
N ARG A 138 -7.78 16.64 -6.18
CA ARG A 138 -6.55 16.53 -6.97
C ARG A 138 -6.81 15.65 -8.20
N ALA A 139 -6.31 16.08 -9.35
CA ALA A 139 -6.34 15.27 -10.56
C ALA A 139 -5.23 14.21 -10.52
N GLY A 140 -5.56 12.99 -10.95
CA GLY A 140 -4.62 11.87 -11.04
C GLY A 140 -4.62 10.95 -9.82
N VAL A 141 -3.92 9.83 -9.99
CA VAL A 141 -3.66 8.84 -8.94
C VAL A 141 -2.23 8.99 -8.40
N VAL A 142 -2.02 8.57 -7.16
CA VAL A 142 -0.71 8.45 -6.52
C VAL A 142 -0.56 7.09 -5.87
N GLY A 143 0.69 6.67 -5.67
CA GLY A 143 1.00 5.50 -4.86
C GLY A 143 0.83 5.74 -3.37
N VAL A 144 0.22 4.78 -2.67
CA VAL A 144 0.10 4.74 -1.20
C VAL A 144 0.52 3.38 -0.68
N ALA A 145 0.91 3.31 0.59
CA ALA A 145 1.25 2.08 1.28
C ALA A 145 -0.01 1.33 1.73
N LEU A 146 -0.14 0.06 1.36
CA LEU A 146 -1.13 -0.84 1.96
C LEU A 146 -0.57 -1.60 3.17
N GLY A 147 0.73 -1.88 3.14
CA GLY A 147 1.44 -2.58 4.20
C GLY A 147 2.94 -2.52 3.99
N TYR A 148 3.68 -2.63 5.07
CA TYR A 148 5.15 -2.58 5.03
C TYR A 148 5.75 -3.33 6.21
N ALA A 149 7.03 -3.66 6.07
CA ALA A 149 7.82 -4.36 7.07
C ALA A 149 9.27 -3.88 7.04
N GLY A 150 9.95 -3.92 8.19
CA GLY A 150 11.40 -3.69 8.28
C GLY A 150 11.85 -2.23 8.45
N PHE A 151 10.92 -1.28 8.48
CA PHE A 151 11.22 0.14 8.73
C PHE A 151 10.04 0.84 9.42
N LYS A 152 10.30 2.03 9.99
CA LYS A 152 9.26 2.92 10.55
C LYS A 152 8.49 3.64 9.44
N GLY A 153 7.17 3.50 9.44
CA GLY A 153 6.28 4.18 8.49
C GLY A 153 6.07 5.66 8.81
N LEU A 154 6.23 6.07 10.08
CA LEU A 154 6.19 7.48 10.47
C LEU A 154 7.53 7.98 11.00
N ARG A 155 7.88 9.19 10.60
CA ARG A 155 8.91 9.98 11.28
C ARG A 155 8.24 11.01 12.17
N ASN A 156 8.41 10.88 13.47
CA ASN A 156 7.82 11.80 14.44
C ASN A 156 8.75 12.97 14.74
N TYR A 157 8.26 14.19 14.56
CA TYR A 157 8.95 15.43 14.94
C TYR A 157 8.32 16.11 16.17
N VAL A 158 7.23 15.57 16.72
CA VAL A 158 6.60 16.11 17.93
C VAL A 158 7.61 16.15 19.08
N GLY A 159 7.72 17.31 19.73
CA GLY A 159 8.69 17.58 20.80
C GLY A 159 10.06 18.05 20.31
N LYS A 160 10.37 17.94 19.02
CA LYS A 160 11.62 18.49 18.44
C LYS A 160 11.47 20.00 18.19
N LYS A 161 12.60 20.71 18.22
CA LYS A 161 12.67 22.13 17.85
C LYS A 161 12.78 22.28 16.33
N ASP A 162 12.10 23.29 15.78
CA ASP A 162 12.34 23.74 14.41
C ASP A 162 13.61 24.62 14.31
N ILE A 163 13.85 25.18 13.12
CA ILE A 163 15.02 26.00 12.83
C ILE A 163 15.06 27.33 13.62
N PHE A 164 13.97 27.72 14.27
CA PHE A 164 13.86 28.92 15.12
C PHE A 164 13.68 28.57 16.60
N GLY A 165 13.87 27.29 16.97
CA GLY A 165 13.77 26.84 18.36
C GLY A 165 12.35 26.55 18.86
N ARG A 166 11.31 26.71 18.03
CA ARG A 166 9.92 26.43 18.42
C ARG A 166 9.70 24.92 18.45
N VAL A 167 9.06 24.44 19.52
CA VAL A 167 8.72 23.02 19.68
C VAL A 167 7.56 22.64 18.76
N LEU A 168 7.77 21.64 17.92
CA LEU A 168 6.77 21.09 17.01
C LEU A 168 5.74 20.26 17.78
N LYS A 169 4.44 20.52 17.55
CA LYS A 169 3.33 19.91 18.32
C LYS A 169 2.66 18.73 17.62
N MET A 170 2.57 18.75 16.29
CA MET A 170 1.82 17.75 15.51
C MET A 170 2.61 17.15 14.34
N THR A 171 3.80 17.69 14.05
CA THR A 171 4.53 17.37 12.83
C THR A 171 5.00 15.92 12.81
N ARG A 172 4.49 15.17 11.83
CA ARG A 172 4.89 13.81 11.50
C ARG A 172 5.00 13.71 9.99
N THR A 173 6.00 13.00 9.50
CA THR A 173 6.12 12.67 8.07
C THR A 173 5.67 11.24 7.86
N ASP A 174 4.74 11.03 6.93
CA ASP A 174 4.37 9.71 6.45
C ASP A 174 5.41 9.19 5.45
N ILE A 175 6.37 8.44 5.98
CA ILE A 175 7.50 7.89 5.21
C ILE A 175 7.02 6.80 4.27
N ALA A 176 6.11 5.93 4.72
CA ALA A 176 5.63 4.82 3.91
C ALA A 176 4.88 5.32 2.67
N ASP A 177 3.94 6.25 2.84
CA ASP A 177 3.20 6.81 1.69
C ASP A 177 4.09 7.69 0.81
N SER A 178 5.05 8.44 1.39
CA SER A 178 6.02 9.23 0.61
C SER A 178 6.85 8.33 -0.32
N LEU A 179 7.36 7.21 0.20
CA LEU A 179 8.11 6.23 -0.59
C LEU A 179 7.22 5.54 -1.62
N ALA A 180 5.98 5.19 -1.25
CA ALA A 180 5.01 4.60 -2.16
C ALA A 180 4.72 5.53 -3.34
N THR A 181 4.44 6.81 -3.07
CA THR A 181 4.13 7.82 -4.09
C THR A 181 5.27 7.96 -5.09
N THR A 182 6.52 8.15 -4.63
CA THR A 182 7.66 8.31 -5.56
C THR A 182 7.95 7.02 -6.31
N THR A 183 7.79 5.86 -5.68
CA THR A 183 8.09 4.58 -6.34
C THR A 183 7.06 4.23 -7.41
N VAL A 184 5.77 4.44 -7.13
CA VAL A 184 4.69 4.23 -8.11
C VAL A 184 4.81 5.19 -9.30
N LEU A 185 5.23 6.44 -9.06
CA LEU A 185 5.56 7.37 -10.16
C LEU A 185 6.63 6.77 -11.10
N CYS A 186 7.64 6.09 -10.56
CA CYS A 186 8.68 5.45 -11.37
C CYS A 186 8.22 4.15 -12.04
N MET A 187 7.31 3.39 -11.41
CA MET A 187 6.79 2.11 -11.93
C MET A 187 5.78 2.31 -13.06
N GLY A 188 5.07 3.43 -13.06
CA GLY A 188 3.97 3.71 -13.98
C GLY A 188 2.67 3.02 -13.55
N GLU A 189 1.59 3.42 -14.20
CA GLU A 189 0.20 3.03 -13.88
C GLU A 189 -0.49 2.29 -15.04
N GLY A 190 0.26 1.97 -16.11
CA GLY A 190 -0.26 1.44 -17.36
C GLY A 190 0.36 0.10 -17.74
N LYS A 191 1.00 0.08 -18.91
CA LYS A 191 1.52 -1.14 -19.56
C LYS A 191 3.03 -1.33 -19.38
N GLU A 192 3.66 -0.60 -18.48
CA GLU A 192 5.11 -0.59 -18.24
C GLU A 192 5.61 -1.96 -17.77
N GLN A 193 4.75 -2.75 -17.12
CA GLN A 193 5.05 -4.06 -16.55
C GLN A 193 6.16 -4.01 -15.50
N GLN A 194 6.07 -3.04 -14.59
CA GLN A 194 7.05 -2.84 -13.53
C GLN A 194 6.42 -3.03 -12.14
N PRO A 195 6.00 -4.25 -11.75
CA PRO A 195 5.31 -4.48 -10.48
C PRO A 195 6.26 -4.56 -9.27
N LEU A 196 7.58 -4.45 -9.50
CA LEU A 196 8.64 -4.47 -8.50
C LEU A 196 9.50 -3.23 -8.64
N ALA A 197 10.03 -2.73 -7.52
CA ALA A 197 11.08 -1.72 -7.52
C ALA A 197 12.02 -1.89 -6.32
N LEU A 198 13.22 -1.33 -6.41
CA LEU A 198 14.17 -1.25 -5.31
C LEU A 198 14.44 0.21 -4.96
N ILE A 199 14.42 0.51 -3.66
CA ILE A 199 14.86 1.79 -3.13
C ILE A 199 16.17 1.58 -2.37
N ALA A 200 17.20 2.32 -2.75
CA ALA A 200 18.47 2.39 -2.04
C ALA A 200 18.63 3.76 -1.38
N ASN A 201 19.39 3.81 -0.27
CA ASN A 201 19.69 5.05 0.45
C ASN A 201 18.42 5.83 0.83
N ALA A 202 17.36 5.12 1.23
CA ALA A 202 16.11 5.69 1.70
C ALA A 202 16.32 6.28 3.10
N PRO A 203 15.83 7.49 3.41
CA PRO A 203 16.02 8.13 4.70
C PRO A 203 15.06 7.54 5.76
N VAL A 204 15.18 6.26 6.04
CA VAL A 204 14.30 5.51 6.96
C VAL A 204 15.07 4.98 8.16
N GLU A 205 14.37 4.73 9.25
CA GLU A 205 14.89 3.95 10.37
C GLU A 205 14.47 2.50 10.18
N PHE A 206 15.45 1.62 9.94
CA PHE A 206 15.21 0.17 9.87
C PHE A 206 14.94 -0.39 11.26
N ILE A 207 13.92 -1.23 11.35
CA ILE A 207 13.47 -1.85 12.61
C ILE A 207 13.09 -3.31 12.35
N GLU A 208 13.15 -4.16 13.37
CA GLU A 208 12.79 -5.57 13.18
C GLU A 208 11.29 -5.82 13.10
N LYS A 209 10.48 -5.03 13.82
CA LYS A 209 9.03 -5.20 13.88
C LYS A 209 8.29 -3.90 13.62
N SER A 210 7.66 -3.79 12.45
CA SER A 210 6.87 -2.62 12.07
C SER A 210 5.55 -2.52 12.86
N ASN A 211 5.10 -1.29 13.14
CA ASN A 211 3.84 -1.02 13.81
C ASN A 211 2.72 -0.79 12.79
N LYS A 212 1.89 -1.81 12.54
CA LYS A 212 0.76 -1.73 11.59
C LYS A 212 -0.32 -0.68 11.92
N LYS A 213 -0.28 -0.08 13.11
CA LYS A 213 -1.24 0.94 13.54
C LYS A 213 -0.71 2.36 13.40
N GLU A 214 0.58 2.56 13.15
CA GLU A 214 1.16 3.91 13.23
C GLU A 214 0.68 4.86 12.12
N LEU A 215 0.35 4.35 10.93
CA LEU A 215 -0.29 5.13 9.86
C LEU A 215 -1.81 5.32 10.05
N LYS A 216 -2.43 4.57 10.97
CA LYS A 216 -3.87 4.63 11.17
C LYS A 216 -4.21 5.78 12.10
N ILE A 217 -5.12 6.63 11.65
CA ILE A 217 -5.75 7.67 12.46
C ILE A 217 -7.21 7.28 12.73
N ASN A 218 -7.68 7.58 13.93
CA ASN A 218 -9.09 7.44 14.24
C ASN A 218 -9.86 8.46 13.39
N PRO A 219 -10.88 8.07 12.60
CA PRO A 219 -11.70 9.02 11.84
C PRO A 219 -12.29 10.16 12.67
N LYS A 220 -12.45 9.96 14.00
CA LYS A 220 -12.89 10.99 14.95
C LYS A 220 -11.86 12.08 15.24
N GLU A 221 -10.59 11.79 14.98
CA GLU A 221 -9.42 12.66 15.23
C GLU A 221 -8.78 13.14 13.93
N ASP A 222 -9.30 12.69 12.78
CA ASP A 222 -8.78 13.01 11.46
C ASP A 222 -9.12 14.45 11.05
N LEU A 223 -8.22 15.11 10.34
CA LEU A 223 -8.44 16.45 9.77
C LEU A 223 -9.70 16.51 8.88
N TYR A 224 -10.01 15.42 8.18
CA TYR A 224 -11.18 15.29 7.31
C TYR A 224 -12.45 14.88 8.07
N LEU A 225 -12.45 14.88 9.41
CA LEU A 225 -13.61 14.60 10.25
C LEU A 225 -14.92 15.24 9.75
N PRO A 226 -14.97 16.54 9.36
CA PRO A 226 -16.21 17.15 8.88
C PRO A 226 -16.80 16.45 7.63
N LEU A 227 -15.96 15.84 6.80
CA LEU A 227 -16.37 15.08 5.62
C LEU A 227 -16.87 13.67 5.97
N PHE A 228 -16.52 13.15 7.15
CA PHE A 228 -16.92 11.83 7.64
C PHE A 228 -18.26 11.84 8.40
N GLY A 229 -19.05 12.92 8.37
CA GLY A 229 -20.31 13.04 9.11
C GLY A 229 -21.33 11.89 8.89
N SER A 230 -21.37 11.29 7.70
CA SER A 230 -22.21 10.11 7.41
C SER A 230 -21.61 8.79 7.90
N ILE A 231 -20.28 8.71 8.00
CA ILE A 231 -19.52 7.56 8.53
C ILE A 231 -19.71 7.47 10.04
N LEU A 232 -19.56 8.59 10.74
CA LEU A 232 -19.64 8.65 12.21
C LEU A 232 -21.02 8.25 12.76
N LYS A 233 -22.10 8.54 12.02
CA LYS A 233 -23.47 8.14 12.39
C LYS A 233 -23.67 6.62 12.35
N LYS A 234 -22.94 5.91 11.48
CA LYS A 234 -23.02 4.44 11.33
C LYS A 234 -21.97 3.70 12.16
N TRP A 235 -20.86 4.33 12.50
CA TRP A 235 -19.79 3.78 13.36
C TRP A 235 -20.14 3.68 14.85
N LYS A 236 -21.29 4.22 15.29
CA LYS A 236 -21.81 4.11 16.66
C LYS A 236 -22.66 2.85 16.91
N ARG A 237 -22.49 1.79 16.13
CA ARG A 237 -23.13 0.48 16.33
C ARG A 237 -22.07 -0.61 16.39
#